data_AF-A0A4R5C5Z1-F1
#
_entry.id   AF-A0A4R5C5Z1-F1
#
_cell.length_a   1.000
_cell.length_b   1.000
_cell.length_c   1.000
_cell.angle_alpha   90.00
_cell.angle_beta   90.00
_cell.angle_gamma   90.00
#
_symmetry.space_group_name_H-M   'P 1'
#
loop_
_entity.id
_entity.type
_entity.pdbx_description
1 polymer ?
#
loop_
_entity_poly.entity_id
_entity_poly.type
_entity_poly.pdbx_seq_one_letter_code
_entity_poly.pdbx_strand_id
1 'polypeptide(L)'
;MKAKYILENYDRIVKEIKNPKIIFSNDLTPFLKKFTLESYLIHQIEFSILNNEIKYILKNTIHNLHPRANKIKCNAAESNAELKHYIPYIIKELNLSSNQVSWYWCTNNKNTGYIFQDFEIEDLSQEQRFFLYCYHTLKKENYKIKKTNKEIIFKLNSKAKIEQYIHQKQYALENLTHRLIKEITLEHTSNLNQFSNNYDKTDCLKITYIYLEKLHHFIEKEYKIYLNLNSQIPFRSTFIKEFKISKKINEVKTIFLKSNINDKVLKLVYEPILKIETLNIHGNLTYYEFNYCSEIIKELYKQIESENLTEEVILDCLFDLNFNSLQLFKYITNTILQELEPLEDNTQKIYDLFRILKIYNQKQSRNAIKYKTNLPSIKKQIIAWIEEEINYLNKIIDQEKNQFRIPYQDENNIKFLSVFSVAQLSFFFGLLIDTNIIDHKNQADVIRFIAKNFKTKNTDKIAIESLRTKFHNVESATIKVVQEKLLEIIALTKD
;
A
#
# COMPACT_ATOMS: atom_id res chain seq x y z
N MET A 1 11.88 38.71 -17.04
CA MET A 1 11.73 38.98 -15.59
C MET A 1 12.01 37.67 -14.85
N LYS A 2 13.15 37.53 -14.15
CA LYS A 2 13.47 36.28 -13.42
C LYS A 2 12.39 36.08 -12.35
N ALA A 3 11.70 34.94 -12.36
CA ALA A 3 10.69 34.64 -11.36
C ALA A 3 11.35 34.68 -9.98
N LYS A 4 10.96 35.65 -9.15
CA LYS A 4 11.52 35.83 -7.82
C LYS A 4 11.17 34.60 -6.98
N TYR A 5 12.19 33.95 -6.41
CA TYR A 5 12.02 32.75 -5.62
C TYR A 5 11.14 33.06 -4.39
N ILE A 6 10.10 32.27 -4.18
CA ILE A 6 9.00 32.61 -3.27
C ILE A 6 9.36 32.56 -1.78
N LEU A 7 10.41 31.81 -1.42
CA LEU A 7 10.85 31.65 -0.03
C LEU A 7 12.14 32.42 0.26
N GLU A 8 12.51 33.39 -0.57
CA GLU A 8 13.75 34.17 -0.42
C GLU A 8 13.87 34.80 0.97
N ASN A 9 12.77 35.35 1.50
CA ASN A 9 12.72 35.93 2.84
C ASN A 9 12.84 34.87 3.95
N TYR A 10 12.34 33.65 3.73
CA TYR A 10 12.56 32.55 4.67
C TYR A 10 14.02 32.11 4.67
N ASP A 11 14.62 31.91 3.49
CA ASP A 11 16.04 31.57 3.39
C ASP A 11 16.94 32.66 3.99
N ARG A 12 16.54 33.94 3.86
CA ARG A 12 17.20 35.06 4.53
C ARG A 12 17.12 34.93 6.05
N ILE A 13 15.93 34.73 6.60
CA ILE A 13 15.74 34.53 8.05
C ILE A 13 16.54 33.33 8.57
N VAL A 14 16.58 32.21 7.84
CA VAL A 14 17.40 31.06 8.23
C VAL A 14 18.90 31.39 8.25
N LYS A 15 19.40 32.14 7.28
CA LYS A 15 20.80 32.61 7.29
C LYS A 15 21.08 33.57 8.44
N GLU A 16 20.15 34.48 8.71
CA GLU A 16 20.16 35.42 9.82
C GLU A 16 20.24 34.69 11.18
N ILE A 17 19.41 33.65 11.38
CA ILE A 17 19.42 32.79 12.58
C ILE A 17 20.74 32.04 12.74
N LYS A 18 21.41 31.66 11.65
CA LYS A 18 22.73 31.01 11.71
C LYS A 18 23.85 31.94 12.16
N ASN A 19 23.73 33.24 11.86
CA ASN A 19 24.73 34.26 12.11
C ASN A 19 24.15 35.43 12.92
N PRO A 20 23.67 35.21 14.14
CA PRO A 20 22.90 36.22 14.88
C PRO A 20 23.75 37.43 15.30
N LYS A 21 25.09 37.27 15.40
CA LYS A 21 26.05 38.34 15.70
C LYS A 21 25.99 39.52 14.73
N ILE A 22 25.60 39.29 13.47
CA ILE A 22 25.48 40.34 12.43
C ILE A 22 24.20 41.18 12.63
N ILE A 23 23.23 40.65 13.39
CA ILE A 23 21.92 41.30 13.58
C ILE A 23 21.83 41.93 14.96
N PHE A 24 22.50 41.35 15.96
CA PHE A 24 22.64 41.95 17.27
C PHE A 24 23.42 43.27 17.26
N SER A 25 24.11 43.60 16.15
CA SER A 25 24.69 44.93 15.93
C SER A 25 23.67 45.98 15.45
N ASN A 26 22.47 45.57 15.03
CA ASN A 26 21.40 46.46 14.59
C ASN A 26 20.32 46.56 15.67
N ASP A 27 19.87 47.77 15.96
CA ASP A 27 18.74 47.96 16.88
C ASP A 27 17.42 47.50 16.23
N LEU A 28 16.84 46.43 16.76
CA LEU A 28 15.57 45.86 16.31
C LEU A 28 14.34 46.58 16.89
N THR A 29 14.55 47.44 17.88
CA THR A 29 13.49 48.15 18.61
C THR A 29 12.59 49.00 17.69
N PRO A 30 13.11 49.78 16.72
CA PRO A 30 12.28 50.56 15.80
C PRO A 30 11.41 49.70 14.88
N PHE A 31 11.83 48.45 14.61
CA PHE A 31 11.02 47.51 13.86
C PHE A 31 9.88 46.97 14.71
N LEU A 32 10.16 46.55 15.94
CA LEU A 32 9.17 45.96 16.85
C LEU A 32 8.09 46.97 17.30
N LYS A 33 8.48 48.24 17.54
CA LYS A 33 7.53 49.33 17.85
C LYS A 33 6.47 49.56 16.78
N LYS A 34 6.67 49.11 15.53
CA LYS A 34 5.65 49.20 14.47
C LYS A 34 4.47 48.23 14.66
N PHE A 35 4.62 47.23 15.53
CA PHE A 35 3.63 46.17 15.72
C PHE A 35 2.78 46.32 16.97
N THR A 36 3.10 47.27 17.86
CA THR A 36 2.28 47.55 19.04
C THR A 36 2.35 49.02 19.44
N LEU A 37 1.21 49.56 19.88
CA LEU A 37 1.10 50.90 20.47
C LEU A 37 1.45 50.87 21.97
N GLU A 38 1.15 49.75 22.63
CA GLU A 38 1.38 49.51 24.06
C GLU A 38 2.26 48.28 24.23
N SER A 39 3.23 48.32 25.13
CA SER A 39 4.21 47.25 25.31
C SER A 39 4.09 46.69 26.72
N TYR A 40 3.85 45.38 26.82
CA TYR A 40 3.59 44.74 28.10
C TYR A 40 4.00 43.26 28.11
N LEU A 41 4.39 42.79 29.29
CA LEU A 41 4.61 41.39 29.63
C LEU A 41 3.33 40.75 30.16
N ILE A 42 3.13 39.49 29.81
CA ILE A 42 2.00 38.67 30.24
C ILE A 42 2.56 37.53 31.08
N HIS A 43 2.19 37.52 32.36
CA HIS A 43 2.49 36.46 33.31
C HIS A 43 1.24 35.58 33.45
N GLN A 44 1.35 34.30 33.13
CA GLN A 44 0.25 33.34 33.27
C GLN A 44 0.35 32.62 34.61
N ILE A 45 -0.77 32.51 35.32
CA ILE A 45 -0.87 31.86 36.63
C ILE A 45 -1.92 30.76 36.54
N GLU A 46 -1.57 29.55 36.95
CA GLU A 46 -2.51 28.44 37.08
C GLU A 46 -2.71 28.08 38.54
N PHE A 47 -3.98 28.05 38.95
CA PHE A 47 -4.39 27.69 40.30
C PHE A 47 -4.84 26.21 40.32
N SER A 48 -4.39 25.47 41.31
CA SER A 48 -4.80 24.09 41.58
C SER A 48 -5.33 24.00 43.01
N ILE A 49 -6.55 23.46 43.17
CA ILE A 49 -7.17 23.22 44.48
C ILE A 49 -6.93 21.74 44.81
N LEU A 50 -6.12 21.47 45.84
CA LEU A 50 -5.85 20.13 46.34
C LEU A 50 -6.13 20.12 47.84
N ASN A 51 -7.04 19.25 48.31
CA ASN A 51 -7.37 19.09 49.73
C ASN A 51 -7.75 20.39 50.46
N ASN A 52 -8.60 21.24 49.86
CA ASN A 52 -8.95 22.59 50.35
C ASN A 52 -7.77 23.58 50.47
N GLU A 53 -6.57 23.24 49.99
CA GLU A 53 -5.46 24.18 49.85
C GLU A 53 -5.33 24.64 48.40
N ILE A 54 -5.23 25.95 48.23
CA ILE A 54 -5.04 26.59 46.92
C ILE A 54 -3.54 26.75 46.69
N LYS A 55 -3.01 26.07 45.68
CA LYS A 55 -1.64 26.26 45.18
C LYS A 55 -1.68 26.96 43.83
N TYR A 56 -0.68 27.78 43.54
CA TYR A 56 -0.53 28.39 42.23
C TYR A 56 0.83 28.07 41.61
N ILE A 57 0.86 28.02 40.29
CA ILE A 57 2.06 27.82 39.48
C ILE A 57 2.16 28.99 38.50
N LEU A 58 3.28 29.71 38.58
CA LEU A 58 3.65 30.73 37.61
C LEU A 58 4.20 30.06 36.35
N LYS A 59 3.55 30.31 35.21
CA LYS A 59 4.05 29.92 33.89
C LYS A 59 4.93 31.00 33.30
N ASN A 60 5.70 30.60 32.29
CA ASN A 60 6.68 31.45 31.62
C ASN A 60 6.07 32.76 31.12
N THR A 61 6.70 33.87 31.48
CA THR A 61 6.35 35.22 31.03
C THR A 61 6.56 35.37 29.53
N ILE A 62 5.61 35.99 28.85
CA ILE A 62 5.69 36.27 27.42
C ILE A 62 5.39 37.73 27.12
N HIS A 63 6.05 38.30 26.12
CA HIS A 63 5.73 39.63 25.63
C HIS A 63 4.43 39.63 24.82
N ASN A 64 3.70 40.74 24.74
CA ASN A 64 2.45 40.84 23.97
C ASN A 64 2.62 40.60 22.45
N LEU A 65 3.81 40.88 21.92
CA LEU A 65 4.20 40.55 20.55
C LEU A 65 4.48 39.05 20.32
N HIS A 66 4.52 38.24 21.38
CA HIS A 66 4.81 36.81 21.29
C HIS A 66 3.68 36.03 20.59
N PRO A 67 3.95 34.98 19.79
CA PRO A 67 2.94 34.17 19.11
C PRO A 67 1.84 33.60 20.01
N ARG A 68 2.13 33.34 21.29
CA ARG A 68 1.15 32.82 22.26
C ARG A 68 0.21 33.89 22.81
N ALA A 69 0.60 35.17 22.82
CA ALA A 69 -0.23 36.25 23.33
C ALA A 69 -1.56 36.36 22.57
N ASN A 70 -1.52 36.21 21.24
CA ASN A 70 -2.72 36.22 20.39
C ASN A 70 -3.73 35.08 20.68
N LYS A 71 -3.34 34.04 21.44
CA LYS A 71 -4.23 32.93 21.82
C LYS A 71 -4.89 33.13 23.18
N ILE A 72 -4.42 34.11 23.95
CA ILE A 72 -4.95 34.41 25.28
C ILE A 72 -6.31 35.09 25.09
N LYS A 73 -7.35 34.50 25.67
CA LYS A 73 -8.69 35.08 25.75
C LYS A 73 -8.96 35.48 27.18
N CYS A 74 -9.18 36.77 27.41
CA CYS A 74 -9.41 37.35 28.72
C CYS A 74 -10.82 37.94 28.79
N ASN A 75 -11.53 37.70 29.89
CA ASN A 75 -12.75 38.44 30.25
C ASN A 75 -12.49 39.19 31.56
N ALA A 76 -12.94 40.44 31.64
CA ALA A 76 -12.87 41.24 32.86
C ALA A 76 -13.90 40.84 33.92
N ALA A 77 -14.92 40.05 33.57
CA ALA A 77 -16.20 40.03 34.29
C ALA A 77 -16.48 38.82 35.20
N GLU A 78 -15.79 37.69 35.08
CA GLU A 78 -16.05 36.50 35.94
C GLU A 78 -14.86 36.21 36.85
N SER A 79 -14.72 36.99 37.92
CA SER A 79 -13.69 36.74 38.94
C SER A 79 -14.13 35.64 39.89
N ASN A 80 -13.28 34.63 40.10
CA ASN A 80 -13.41 33.75 41.24
C ASN A 80 -12.96 34.50 42.51
N ALA A 81 -13.90 34.81 43.41
CA ALA A 81 -13.66 35.69 44.57
C ALA A 81 -12.58 35.14 45.52
N GLU A 82 -12.50 33.82 45.66
CA GLU A 82 -11.53 33.13 46.53
C GLU A 82 -10.09 33.25 46.03
N LEU A 83 -9.88 33.19 44.71
CA LEU A 83 -8.55 33.28 44.12
C LEU A 83 -8.02 34.72 44.05
N LYS A 84 -8.91 35.71 44.10
CA LYS A 84 -8.54 37.14 44.06
C LYS A 84 -7.67 37.55 45.25
N HIS A 85 -7.79 36.87 46.38
CA HIS A 85 -6.97 37.12 47.57
C HIS A 85 -5.48 36.83 47.38
N TYR A 86 -5.12 35.95 46.44
CA TYR A 86 -3.72 35.58 46.16
C TYR A 86 -3.01 36.57 45.23
N ILE A 87 -3.74 37.40 44.49
CA ILE A 87 -3.16 38.33 43.50
C ILE A 87 -2.15 39.32 44.11
N PRO A 88 -2.42 39.98 45.26
CA PRO A 88 -1.44 40.89 45.88
C PRO A 88 -0.14 40.19 46.32
N TYR A 89 -0.22 38.93 46.77
CA TYR A 89 0.95 38.13 47.15
C TYR A 89 1.79 37.79 45.92
N ILE A 90 1.15 37.42 44.81
CA ILE A 90 1.83 37.11 43.55
C ILE A 90 2.47 38.36 42.94
N ILE A 91 1.80 39.52 42.97
CA ILE A 91 2.39 40.81 42.53
C ILE A 91 3.64 41.14 43.34
N LYS A 92 3.61 40.89 44.66
CA LYS A 92 4.77 41.08 45.55
C LYS A 92 5.89 40.07 45.26
N GLU A 93 5.57 38.80 45.01
CA GLU A 93 6.54 37.76 44.64
C GLU A 93 7.22 38.05 43.29
N LEU A 94 6.48 38.63 42.34
CA LEU A 94 7.00 39.06 41.04
C LEU A 94 7.74 40.41 41.10
N ASN A 95 7.86 41.04 42.27
CA ASN A 95 8.45 42.38 42.46
C ASN A 95 7.84 43.48 41.57
N LEU A 96 6.53 43.43 41.33
CA LEU A 96 5.85 44.37 40.43
C LEU A 96 5.27 45.57 41.18
N SER A 97 5.38 46.76 40.58
CA SER A 97 4.72 47.97 41.10
C SER A 97 3.22 47.91 40.80
N SER A 98 2.38 48.06 41.82
CA SER A 98 0.91 47.93 41.74
C SER A 98 0.24 48.85 40.71
N ASN A 99 0.91 49.92 40.30
CA ASN A 99 0.35 50.97 39.44
C ASN A 99 0.55 50.72 37.94
N GLN A 100 1.29 49.67 37.55
CA GLN A 100 1.63 49.34 36.15
C GLN A 100 1.10 47.96 35.73
N VAL A 101 0.10 47.46 36.48
CA VAL A 101 -0.34 46.08 36.38
C VAL A 101 -1.85 46.00 36.24
N SER A 102 -2.30 45.35 35.17
CA SER A 102 -3.70 44.94 35.01
C SER A 102 -3.79 43.41 35.05
N TRP A 103 -4.93 42.87 35.48
CA TRP A 103 -5.08 41.41 35.62
C TRP A 103 -6.46 40.96 35.15
N TYR A 104 -6.50 39.79 34.53
CA TYR A 104 -7.69 39.25 33.90
C TYR A 104 -7.78 37.72 34.06
N TRP A 105 -8.99 37.17 34.05
CA TRP A 105 -9.21 35.72 34.06
C TRP A 105 -9.31 35.15 32.65
N CYS A 106 -8.84 33.92 32.48
CA CYS A 106 -9.02 33.16 31.26
C CYS A 106 -10.50 32.84 31.04
N THR A 107 -11.04 33.15 29.86
CA THR A 107 -12.46 32.87 29.54
C THR A 107 -12.81 31.40 29.55
N ASN A 108 -11.83 30.54 29.25
CA ASN A 108 -12.05 29.11 29.04
C ASN A 108 -11.67 28.27 30.28
N ASN A 109 -10.96 28.85 31.25
CA ASN A 109 -10.52 28.17 32.45
C ASN A 109 -10.55 29.13 33.65
N LYS A 110 -11.53 28.94 34.54
CA LYS A 110 -11.71 29.80 35.74
C LYS A 110 -10.55 29.72 36.73
N ASN A 111 -9.67 28.73 36.59
CA ASN A 111 -8.49 28.53 37.42
C ASN A 111 -7.19 29.07 36.77
N THR A 112 -7.29 29.87 35.70
CA THR A 112 -6.12 30.50 35.07
C THR A 112 -6.26 32.01 35.05
N GLY A 113 -5.32 32.71 35.68
CA GLY A 113 -5.23 34.17 35.68
C GLY A 113 -4.07 34.66 34.80
N TYR A 114 -4.17 35.89 34.32
CA TYR A 114 -3.13 36.59 33.59
C TYR A 114 -2.86 37.94 34.22
N ILE A 115 -1.59 38.24 34.46
CA ILE A 115 -1.11 39.54 34.92
C ILE A 115 -0.38 40.22 33.75
N PHE A 116 -0.78 41.44 33.44
CA PHE A 116 -0.24 42.28 32.39
C PHE A 116 0.57 43.39 33.03
N GLN A 117 1.83 43.49 32.69
CA GLN A 117 2.77 44.47 33.25
C GLN A 117 3.30 45.34 32.12
N ASP A 118 3.18 46.66 32.23
CA ASP A 118 3.79 47.58 31.28
C ASP A 118 5.31 47.36 31.23
N PHE A 119 5.86 47.26 30.03
CA PHE A 119 7.26 46.88 29.83
C PHE A 119 7.79 47.43 28.51
N GLU A 120 8.93 48.12 28.53
CA GLU A 120 9.52 48.69 27.31
C GLU A 120 10.21 47.62 26.44
N ILE A 121 10.19 47.80 25.12
CA ILE A 121 10.79 46.82 24.19
C ILE A 121 12.31 46.83 24.31
N GLU A 122 12.88 47.97 24.66
CA GLU A 122 14.29 48.23 24.91
C GLU A 122 14.87 47.32 25.99
N ASP A 123 14.05 47.02 27.01
CA ASP A 123 14.41 46.21 28.17
C ASP A 123 14.38 44.70 27.90
N LEU A 124 13.85 44.28 26.74
CA LEU A 124 13.91 42.88 26.32
C LEU A 124 15.35 42.46 26.00
N SER A 125 15.66 41.20 26.30
CA SER A 125 16.95 40.62 25.91
C SER A 125 17.12 40.68 24.38
N GLN A 126 18.36 40.67 23.90
CA GLN A 126 18.62 40.70 22.45
C GLN A 126 18.04 39.45 21.76
N GLU A 127 18.09 38.30 22.41
CA GLU A 127 17.52 37.03 21.96
C GLU A 127 16.00 37.13 21.83
N GLN A 128 15.32 37.69 22.85
CA GLN A 128 13.88 37.93 22.82
C GLN A 128 13.49 38.85 21.67
N ARG A 129 14.20 39.98 21.49
CA ARG A 129 13.95 40.92 20.38
C ARG A 129 14.16 40.25 19.03
N PHE A 130 15.20 39.45 18.88
CA PHE A 130 15.48 38.73 17.64
C PHE A 130 14.45 37.65 17.33
N PHE A 131 13.98 36.90 18.34
CA PHE A 131 12.89 35.95 18.18
C PHE A 131 11.59 36.64 17.74
N LEU A 132 11.22 37.76 18.37
CA LEU A 132 10.06 38.55 17.99
C LEU A 132 10.19 39.12 16.57
N TYR A 133 11.38 39.59 16.20
CA TYR A 133 11.68 40.03 14.84
C TYR A 133 11.46 38.89 13.82
N CYS A 134 11.96 37.69 14.10
CA CYS A 134 11.74 36.50 13.27
C CYS A 134 10.24 36.22 13.14
N TYR A 135 9.51 36.16 14.26
CA TYR A 135 8.08 35.90 14.30
C TYR A 135 7.27 36.87 13.41
N HIS A 136 7.45 38.18 13.61
CA HIS A 136 6.69 39.20 12.89
C HIS A 136 7.06 39.25 11.40
N THR A 137 8.34 39.07 11.08
CA THR A 137 8.80 39.02 9.68
C THR A 137 8.19 37.82 8.96
N LEU A 138 8.25 36.63 9.56
CA LEU A 138 7.64 35.41 9.01
C LEU A 138 6.12 35.53 8.89
N LYS A 139 5.45 36.14 9.88
CA LYS A 139 4.00 36.38 9.84
C LYS A 139 3.59 37.25 8.66
N LYS A 140 4.30 38.36 8.44
CA LYS A 140 4.05 39.28 7.32
C LYS A 140 4.33 38.60 5.97
N GLU A 141 5.43 37.88 5.88
CA GLU A 141 5.80 37.17 4.65
C GLU A 141 4.81 36.05 4.30
N ASN A 142 4.34 35.29 5.30
CA ASN A 142 3.32 34.26 5.11
C ASN A 142 2.04 34.83 4.48
N TYR A 143 1.56 35.98 4.98
CA TYR A 143 0.40 36.67 4.41
C TYR A 143 0.65 37.12 2.97
N LYS A 144 1.82 37.72 2.70
CA LYS A 144 2.21 38.18 1.38
C LYS A 144 2.28 37.03 0.36
N ILE A 145 2.90 35.91 0.73
CA ILE A 145 2.99 34.71 -0.11
C ILE A 145 1.59 34.16 -0.42
N LYS A 146 0.72 34.05 0.59
CA LYS A 146 -0.67 33.59 0.40
C LYS A 146 -1.43 34.49 -0.58
N LYS A 147 -1.37 35.81 -0.39
CA LYS A 147 -2.01 36.78 -1.28
C LYS A 147 -1.47 36.68 -2.71
N THR A 148 -0.15 36.67 -2.86
CA THR A 148 0.52 36.56 -4.17
C THR A 148 0.16 35.27 -4.89
N ASN A 149 0.09 34.14 -4.17
CA ASN A 149 -0.32 32.86 -4.74
C ASN A 149 -1.76 32.91 -5.27
N LYS A 150 -2.70 33.48 -4.50
CA LYS A 150 -4.09 33.63 -4.96
C LYS A 150 -4.18 34.49 -6.22
N GLU A 151 -3.47 35.62 -6.24
CA GLU A 151 -3.44 36.53 -7.40
C GLU A 151 -2.83 35.89 -8.64
N ILE A 152 -1.72 35.14 -8.51
CA ILE A 152 -1.09 34.47 -9.64
C ILE A 152 -1.99 33.36 -10.17
N ILE A 153 -2.55 32.52 -9.31
CA ILE A 153 -3.40 31.40 -9.72
C ILE A 153 -4.68 31.91 -10.40
N PHE A 154 -5.28 32.99 -9.89
CA PHE A 154 -6.42 33.63 -10.55
C PHE A 154 -6.09 34.12 -11.97
N LYS A 155 -4.85 34.55 -12.22
CA LYS A 155 -4.38 34.98 -13.56
C LYS A 155 -4.01 33.80 -14.47
N LEU A 156 -3.88 32.58 -13.95
CA LEU A 156 -3.53 31.41 -14.75
C LEU A 156 -4.79 30.79 -15.35
N ASN A 157 -4.90 30.84 -16.68
CA ASN A 157 -6.10 30.38 -17.39
C ASN A 157 -6.07 28.89 -17.76
N SER A 158 -5.09 28.11 -17.29
CA SER A 158 -4.91 26.71 -17.68
C SER A 158 -4.60 25.84 -16.47
N LYS A 159 -5.32 24.72 -16.36
CA LYS A 159 -5.13 23.70 -15.32
C LYS A 159 -3.67 23.23 -15.24
N ALA A 160 -3.04 22.91 -16.38
CA ALA A 160 -1.65 22.46 -16.43
C ALA A 160 -0.66 23.52 -15.89
N LYS A 161 -0.91 24.81 -16.16
CA LYS A 161 -0.08 25.90 -15.63
C LYS A 161 -0.27 26.08 -14.13
N ILE A 162 -1.49 25.91 -13.63
CA ILE A 162 -1.78 25.94 -12.18
C ILE A 162 -1.07 24.77 -11.49
N GLU A 163 -1.18 23.55 -12.03
CA GLU A 163 -0.47 22.36 -11.51
C GLU A 163 1.04 22.58 -11.45
N GLN A 164 1.65 23.01 -12.57
CA GLN A 164 3.08 23.29 -12.61
C GLN A 164 3.49 24.33 -11.56
N TYR A 165 2.69 25.40 -11.40
CA TYR A 165 2.95 26.43 -10.41
C TYR A 165 2.87 25.88 -8.98
N ILE A 166 1.82 25.11 -8.65
CA ILE A 166 1.63 24.50 -7.32
C ILE A 166 2.73 23.49 -7.03
N HIS A 167 3.09 22.63 -7.99
CA HIS A 167 4.17 21.65 -7.84
C HIS A 167 5.51 22.33 -7.52
N GLN A 168 5.82 23.45 -8.19
CA GLN A 168 7.02 24.25 -7.86
C GLN A 168 6.99 24.79 -6.43
N LYS A 169 5.80 25.16 -5.92
CA LYS A 169 5.65 25.61 -4.52
C LYS A 169 5.82 24.47 -3.54
N GLN A 170 5.21 23.31 -3.79
CA GLN A 170 5.37 22.11 -2.96
C GLN A 170 6.85 21.76 -2.86
N TYR A 171 7.55 21.66 -4.00
CA TYR A 171 8.98 21.33 -4.03
C TYR A 171 9.85 22.34 -3.26
N ALA A 172 9.61 23.64 -3.45
CA ALA A 172 10.38 24.67 -2.74
C ALA A 172 10.16 24.61 -1.22
N LEU A 173 8.91 24.45 -0.80
CA LEU A 173 8.57 24.37 0.61
C LEU A 173 9.09 23.06 1.24
N GLU A 174 9.00 21.93 0.54
CA GLU A 174 9.54 20.63 0.99
C GLU A 174 11.05 20.69 1.19
N ASN A 175 11.80 21.23 0.23
CA ASN A 175 13.25 21.35 0.33
C ASN A 175 13.68 22.19 1.53
N LEU A 176 12.99 23.30 1.77
CA LEU A 176 13.29 24.16 2.91
C LEU A 176 12.93 23.49 4.24
N THR A 177 11.79 22.79 4.31
CA THR A 177 11.40 22.00 5.48
C THR A 177 12.44 20.93 5.79
N HIS A 178 12.88 20.16 4.80
CA HIS A 178 13.91 19.14 4.99
C HIS A 178 15.23 19.72 5.50
N ARG A 179 15.64 20.88 4.98
CA ARG A 179 16.83 21.60 5.47
C ARG A 179 16.66 22.03 6.92
N LEU A 180 15.51 22.59 7.29
CA LEU A 180 15.23 23.03 8.66
C LEU A 180 15.16 21.87 9.65
N ILE A 181 14.51 20.75 9.30
CA ILE A 181 14.43 19.58 10.17
C ILE A 181 15.82 19.02 10.49
N LYS A 182 16.71 18.96 9.48
CA LYS A 182 18.12 18.56 9.69
C LYS A 182 18.85 19.48 10.66
N GLU A 183 18.51 20.77 10.67
CA GLU A 183 19.13 21.78 11.53
C GLU A 183 18.55 21.83 12.95
N ILE A 184 17.29 21.42 13.16
CA ILE A 184 16.63 21.41 14.48
C ILE A 184 17.08 20.21 15.34
N THR A 185 17.72 19.19 14.75
CA THR A 185 18.19 17.94 15.37
C THR A 185 17.10 17.08 16.06
N LEU A 186 17.35 15.78 16.08
CA LEU A 186 16.40 14.66 16.12
C LEU A 186 15.65 14.44 17.46
N GLU A 187 16.10 15.02 18.56
CA GLU A 187 15.57 14.75 19.91
C GLU A 187 14.33 15.59 20.28
N HIS A 188 13.87 16.50 19.39
CA HIS A 188 12.84 17.50 19.72
C HIS A 188 11.60 17.50 18.80
N THR A 189 11.38 16.47 17.98
CA THR A 189 10.21 16.41 17.06
C THR A 189 8.87 16.41 17.80
N SER A 190 8.83 15.89 19.03
CA SER A 190 7.66 15.93 19.93
C SER A 190 7.38 17.34 20.50
N ASN A 191 8.37 18.25 20.51
CA ASN A 191 8.31 19.57 21.17
C ASN A 191 8.45 20.76 20.19
N LEU A 192 8.19 20.57 18.89
CA LEU A 192 8.33 21.63 17.87
C LEU A 192 7.44 22.88 18.12
N ASN A 193 6.40 22.75 18.94
CA ASN A 193 5.49 23.85 19.31
C ASN A 193 5.81 24.48 20.67
N GLN A 194 6.87 24.03 21.35
CA GLN A 194 7.31 24.55 22.63
C GLN A 194 8.60 25.36 22.47
N PHE A 195 8.52 26.62 22.88
CA PHE A 195 9.67 27.52 22.94
C PHE A 195 10.29 27.46 24.33
N SER A 196 11.62 27.56 24.39
CA SER A 196 12.34 27.77 25.65
C SER A 196 12.08 29.19 26.20
N ASN A 197 12.46 29.42 27.45
CA ASN A 197 12.32 30.74 28.08
C ASN A 197 13.33 31.76 27.57
N ASN A 198 14.45 31.27 27.05
CA ASN A 198 15.57 32.10 26.61
C ASN A 198 15.51 32.42 25.11
N TYR A 199 14.52 31.86 24.39
CA TYR A 199 14.29 32.07 22.96
C TYR A 199 15.56 31.91 22.12
N ASP A 200 16.16 30.73 22.25
CA ASP A 200 17.43 30.42 21.60
C ASP A 200 17.31 30.34 20.06
N LYS A 201 18.46 30.07 19.42
CA LYS A 201 18.54 29.83 17.98
C LYS A 201 17.56 28.74 17.53
N THR A 202 17.39 27.69 18.33
CA THR A 202 16.50 26.57 18.04
C THR A 202 15.05 27.04 17.99
N ASP A 203 14.63 27.91 18.91
CA ASP A 203 13.28 28.48 18.93
C ASP A 203 13.00 29.37 17.74
N CYS A 204 14.01 30.11 17.26
CA CYS A 204 13.92 30.87 16.00
C CYS A 204 13.75 29.94 14.78
N LEU A 205 14.43 28.78 14.77
CA LEU A 205 14.22 27.76 13.74
C LEU A 205 12.84 27.10 13.86
N LYS A 206 12.36 26.81 15.08
CA LYS A 206 11.01 26.28 15.33
C LYS A 206 9.92 27.24 14.84
N ILE A 207 10.03 28.54 15.11
CA ILE A 207 9.02 29.49 14.61
C ILE A 207 9.04 29.60 13.08
N THR A 208 10.22 29.51 12.46
CA THR A 208 10.37 29.41 11.00
C THR A 208 9.67 28.17 10.46
N TYR A 209 9.88 27.03 11.09
CA TYR A 209 9.24 25.76 10.78
C TYR A 209 7.70 25.85 10.88
N ILE A 210 7.16 26.39 11.99
CA ILE A 210 5.71 26.59 12.20
C ILE A 210 5.09 27.46 11.09
N TYR A 211 5.80 28.48 10.62
CA TYR A 211 5.29 29.33 9.54
C TYR A 211 5.40 28.72 8.15
N LEU A 212 6.32 27.78 7.92
CA LEU A 212 6.32 26.96 6.71
C LEU A 212 5.18 25.95 6.72
N GLU A 213 4.91 25.32 7.87
CA GLU A 213 3.76 24.44 8.06
C GLU A 213 2.45 25.14 7.68
N LYS A 214 2.28 26.39 8.12
CA LYS A 214 1.11 27.23 7.76
C LYS A 214 1.01 27.56 6.27
N LEU A 215 2.11 27.56 5.52
CA LEU A 215 2.08 27.73 4.06
C LEU A 215 1.71 26.42 3.37
N HIS A 216 2.28 25.31 3.82
CA HIS A 216 1.94 23.98 3.32
C HIS A 216 0.45 23.68 3.50
N HIS A 217 -0.06 23.82 4.72
CA HIS A 217 -1.49 23.61 5.00
C HIS A 217 -2.39 24.49 4.12
N PHE A 218 -1.97 25.73 3.83
CA PHE A 218 -2.71 26.60 2.92
C PHE A 218 -2.73 26.07 1.48
N ILE A 219 -1.60 25.57 0.97
CA ILE A 219 -1.53 24.98 -0.36
C ILE A 219 -2.38 23.71 -0.43
N GLU A 220 -2.27 22.84 0.58
CA GLU A 220 -3.02 21.58 0.66
C GLU A 220 -4.53 21.80 0.69
N LYS A 221 -4.99 22.77 1.49
CA LYS A 221 -6.41 23.07 1.65
C LYS A 221 -7.02 23.73 0.42
N GLU A 222 -6.37 24.75 -0.12
CA GLU A 222 -6.95 25.57 -1.20
C GLU A 222 -6.75 24.96 -2.59
N TYR A 223 -5.69 24.16 -2.78
CA TYR A 223 -5.28 23.67 -4.10
C TYR A 223 -5.15 22.15 -4.17
N LYS A 224 -5.93 21.41 -3.35
CA LYS A 224 -5.93 19.94 -3.25
C LYS A 224 -5.91 19.20 -4.60
N ILE A 225 -6.66 19.70 -5.58
CA ILE A 225 -6.82 19.06 -6.91
C ILE A 225 -5.55 19.20 -7.78
N TYR A 226 -4.70 20.17 -7.47
CA TYR A 226 -3.49 20.51 -8.23
C TYR A 226 -2.19 20.09 -7.53
N LEU A 227 -2.29 19.26 -6.48
CA LEU A 227 -1.12 18.78 -5.74
C LEU A 227 -0.41 17.66 -6.50
N ASN A 228 0.92 17.68 -6.44
CA ASN A 228 1.73 16.55 -6.86
C ASN A 228 1.57 15.42 -5.84
N LEU A 229 0.86 14.36 -6.21
CA LEU A 229 0.63 13.23 -5.32
C LEU A 229 1.90 12.43 -5.00
N ASN A 230 2.92 12.50 -5.85
CA ASN A 230 4.21 11.83 -5.63
C ASN A 230 5.16 12.62 -4.72
N SER A 231 4.76 13.84 -4.33
CA SER A 231 5.51 14.67 -3.40
C SER A 231 5.40 14.14 -1.97
N GLN A 232 6.42 14.40 -1.16
CA GLN A 232 6.45 13.92 0.22
C GLN A 232 5.55 14.78 1.11
N ILE A 233 4.82 14.15 2.04
CA ILE A 233 4.04 14.90 3.02
C ILE A 233 5.01 15.52 4.05
N PRO A 234 5.11 16.86 4.10
CA PRO A 234 6.11 17.49 4.94
C PRO A 234 5.64 17.72 6.38
N PHE A 235 4.32 17.79 6.65
CA PHE A 235 3.76 18.08 7.99
C PHE A 235 2.63 17.12 8.37
N ARG A 236 3.02 15.98 8.97
CA ARG A 236 2.15 14.79 9.11
C ARG A 236 1.13 14.89 10.25
N SER A 237 1.45 15.59 11.34
CA SER A 237 0.62 15.65 12.55
C SER A 237 -0.67 16.46 12.39
N THR A 238 -0.65 17.52 11.57
CA THR A 238 -1.85 18.29 11.20
C THR A 238 -2.73 17.49 10.22
N PHE A 239 -2.12 16.83 9.23
CA PHE A 239 -2.85 16.02 8.25
C PHE A 239 -3.62 14.85 8.90
N ILE A 240 -2.97 14.06 9.77
CA ILE A 240 -3.60 12.93 10.46
C ILE A 240 -4.79 13.36 11.35
N LYS A 241 -4.65 14.51 12.03
CA LYS A 241 -5.73 15.09 12.87
C LYS A 241 -6.89 15.60 12.02
N GLU A 242 -6.60 16.25 10.88
CA GLU A 242 -7.61 16.82 9.99
C GLU A 242 -8.46 15.75 9.30
N PHE A 243 -7.87 14.62 8.93
CA PHE A 243 -8.62 13.53 8.30
C PHE A 243 -9.39 12.64 9.27
N LYS A 244 -9.34 12.90 10.58
CA LYS A 244 -9.94 12.05 11.64
C LYS A 244 -9.51 10.58 11.55
N ILE A 245 -8.36 10.31 10.94
CA ILE A 245 -7.89 8.95 10.67
C ILE A 245 -7.37 8.30 11.96
N SER A 246 -6.79 9.06 12.89
CA SER A 246 -6.28 8.49 14.16
C SER A 246 -7.34 7.71 14.94
N LYS A 247 -8.57 8.24 15.02
CA LYS A 247 -9.66 7.58 15.74
C LYS A 247 -10.00 6.25 15.04
N LYS A 248 -10.16 6.29 13.72
CA LYS A 248 -10.45 5.10 12.90
C LYS A 248 -9.34 4.06 12.99
N ILE A 249 -8.06 4.47 12.92
CA ILE A 249 -6.91 3.58 13.10
C ILE A 249 -7.00 2.86 14.45
N ASN A 250 -7.20 3.59 15.54
CA ASN A 250 -7.25 3.01 16.88
C ASN A 250 -8.43 2.03 17.04
N GLU A 251 -9.59 2.37 16.46
CA GLU A 251 -10.78 1.50 16.48
C GLU A 251 -10.54 0.22 15.67
N VAL A 252 -10.05 0.35 14.43
CA VAL A 252 -9.68 -0.77 13.55
C VAL A 252 -8.71 -1.73 14.26
N LYS A 253 -7.65 -1.19 14.87
CA LYS A 253 -6.68 -1.98 15.65
C LYS A 253 -7.31 -2.72 16.81
N THR A 254 -8.11 -2.02 17.61
CA THR A 254 -8.73 -2.59 18.81
C THR A 254 -9.61 -3.79 18.45
N ILE A 255 -10.30 -3.71 17.31
CA ILE A 255 -11.19 -4.77 16.84
C ILE A 255 -10.39 -5.92 16.25
N PHE A 256 -9.34 -5.65 15.47
CA PHE A 256 -8.43 -6.69 14.99
C PHE A 256 -7.69 -7.44 16.10
N LEU A 257 -7.38 -6.79 17.22
CA LEU A 257 -6.79 -7.47 18.38
C LEU A 257 -7.78 -8.40 19.10
N LYS A 258 -9.08 -8.18 18.95
CA LYS A 258 -10.15 -8.97 19.59
C LYS A 258 -10.76 -10.01 18.65
N SER A 259 -10.54 -9.87 17.35
CA SER A 259 -11.09 -10.76 16.32
C SER A 259 -10.31 -12.06 16.22
N ASN A 260 -10.99 -13.15 15.90
CA ASN A 260 -10.38 -14.45 15.64
C ASN A 260 -9.90 -14.58 14.18
N ILE A 261 -9.18 -13.58 13.68
CA ILE A 261 -8.65 -13.53 12.30
C ILE A 261 -7.22 -14.08 12.30
N ASN A 262 -6.88 -14.85 11.28
CA ASN A 262 -5.56 -15.42 11.03
C ASN A 262 -4.46 -14.34 11.04
N ASP A 263 -3.40 -14.59 11.81
CA ASP A 263 -2.23 -13.71 11.94
C ASP A 263 -1.61 -13.30 10.60
N LYS A 264 -1.64 -14.17 9.58
CA LYS A 264 -1.12 -13.86 8.24
C LYS A 264 -1.95 -12.75 7.58
N VAL A 265 -3.27 -12.80 7.70
CA VAL A 265 -4.19 -11.78 7.16
C VAL A 265 -4.06 -10.49 7.95
N LEU A 266 -3.99 -10.57 9.29
CA LEU A 266 -3.74 -9.41 10.14
C LEU A 266 -2.46 -8.68 9.73
N LYS A 267 -1.35 -9.40 9.51
CA LYS A 267 -0.08 -8.80 9.05
C LYS A 267 -0.23 -7.98 7.76
N LEU A 268 -1.06 -8.42 6.81
CA LEU A 268 -1.31 -7.68 5.56
C LEU A 268 -1.98 -6.34 5.85
N VAL A 269 -2.98 -6.33 6.73
CA VAL A 269 -3.77 -5.14 7.05
C VAL A 269 -3.03 -4.18 7.99
N TYR A 270 -2.14 -4.71 8.85
CA TYR A 270 -1.28 -3.88 9.68
C TYR A 270 -0.21 -3.14 8.87
N GLU A 271 0.20 -3.61 7.68
CA GLU A 271 1.18 -2.92 6.85
C GLU A 271 0.79 -1.45 6.54
N PRO A 272 -0.39 -1.14 5.94
CA PRO A 272 -0.80 0.24 5.67
C PRO A 272 -1.01 1.06 6.96
N ILE A 273 -1.41 0.43 8.06
CA ILE A 273 -1.57 1.09 9.37
C ILE A 273 -0.21 1.50 9.92
N LEU A 274 0.74 0.58 9.98
CA LEU A 274 2.11 0.82 10.44
C LEU A 274 2.80 1.86 9.57
N LYS A 275 2.54 1.87 8.25
CA LYS A 275 3.05 2.90 7.34
C LYS A 275 2.56 4.32 7.70
N ILE A 276 1.37 4.44 8.30
CA ILE A 276 0.84 5.71 8.84
C ILE A 276 1.27 5.97 10.31
N GLU A 277 1.69 4.97 11.07
CA GLU A 277 2.04 5.18 12.48
C GLU A 277 3.52 5.29 12.77
N THR A 278 4.36 4.55 12.05
CA THR A 278 5.82 4.64 12.12
C THR A 278 6.36 5.97 11.57
N LEU A 279 5.48 6.90 11.20
CA LEU A 279 5.74 8.22 10.65
C LEU A 279 6.61 9.15 11.50
N ASN A 280 6.78 8.85 12.80
CA ASN A 280 7.63 9.62 13.71
C ASN A 280 9.13 9.35 13.55
N ILE A 281 9.52 8.32 12.78
CA ILE A 281 10.91 7.93 12.54
C ILE A 281 11.15 8.06 11.03
N HIS A 282 11.87 9.11 10.63
CA HIS A 282 12.33 9.45 9.27
C HIS A 282 11.87 8.58 8.09
N GLY A 283 11.11 9.16 7.15
CA GLY A 283 11.11 8.71 5.74
C GLY A 283 9.77 8.78 5.00
N ASN A 284 9.72 9.59 3.94
CA ASN A 284 9.20 9.28 2.60
C ASN A 284 7.73 8.87 2.34
N LEU A 285 6.75 9.12 3.21
CA LEU A 285 5.34 8.94 2.80
C LEU A 285 4.93 10.05 1.83
N THR A 286 4.55 9.67 0.61
CA THR A 286 3.98 10.57 -0.39
C THR A 286 2.50 10.82 -0.16
N TYR A 287 1.94 11.90 -0.73
CA TYR A 287 0.49 12.13 -0.71
C TYR A 287 -0.28 10.95 -1.31
N TYR A 288 0.25 10.33 -2.35
CA TYR A 288 -0.30 9.14 -2.98
C TYR A 288 -0.44 7.99 -1.99
N GLU A 289 0.67 7.64 -1.32
CA GLU A 289 0.69 6.52 -0.38
C GLU A 289 -0.18 6.80 0.85
N PHE A 290 -0.17 8.03 1.38
CA PHE A 290 -1.06 8.41 2.47
C PHE A 290 -2.52 8.29 2.08
N ASN A 291 -2.91 8.86 0.94
CA ASN A 291 -4.30 8.80 0.46
C ASN A 291 -4.72 7.34 0.28
N TYR A 292 -3.87 6.52 -0.33
CA TYR A 292 -4.17 5.10 -0.53
C TYR A 292 -4.34 4.33 0.79
N CYS A 293 -3.39 4.45 1.72
CA CYS A 293 -3.51 3.81 3.04
C CYS A 293 -4.73 4.34 3.82
N SER A 294 -5.05 5.62 3.69
CA SER A 294 -6.23 6.24 4.29
C SER A 294 -7.52 5.64 3.75
N GLU A 295 -7.61 5.37 2.45
CA GLU A 295 -8.77 4.71 1.85
C GLU A 295 -8.92 3.27 2.34
N ILE A 296 -7.83 2.50 2.48
CA ILE A 296 -7.87 1.17 3.11
C ILE A 296 -8.46 1.25 4.51
N ILE A 297 -7.95 2.14 5.36
CA ILE A 297 -8.43 2.28 6.75
C ILE A 297 -9.92 2.66 6.77
N LYS A 298 -10.37 3.53 5.88
CA LYS A 298 -11.79 3.93 5.79
C LYS A 298 -12.67 2.77 5.39
N GLU A 299 -12.27 1.97 4.41
CA GLU A 299 -13.08 0.83 3.95
C GLU A 299 -13.15 -0.25 5.03
N LEU A 300 -12.02 -0.60 5.66
CA LEU A 300 -12.00 -1.56 6.77
C LEU A 300 -12.86 -1.08 7.94
N TYR A 301 -12.78 0.21 8.28
CA TYR A 301 -13.61 0.80 9.31
C TYR A 301 -15.11 0.68 8.98
N LYS A 302 -15.49 0.88 7.72
CA LYS A 302 -16.87 0.71 7.26
C LYS A 302 -17.35 -0.73 7.39
N GLN A 303 -16.49 -1.71 7.06
CA GLN A 303 -16.83 -3.13 7.23
C GLN A 303 -17.02 -3.48 8.71
N ILE A 304 -16.17 -2.93 9.57
CA ILE A 304 -16.27 -3.06 11.02
C ILE A 304 -17.57 -2.47 11.56
N GLU A 305 -17.96 -1.25 11.14
CA GLU A 305 -19.23 -0.63 11.55
C GLU A 305 -20.45 -1.44 11.12
N SER A 306 -20.31 -2.25 10.06
CA SER A 306 -21.38 -3.14 9.58
C SER A 306 -21.43 -4.51 10.27
N GLU A 307 -20.55 -4.78 11.24
CA GLU A 307 -20.41 -6.07 11.95
C GLU A 307 -20.10 -7.29 11.06
N ASN A 308 -19.76 -7.09 9.77
CA ASN A 308 -19.51 -8.16 8.79
C ASN A 308 -18.03 -8.53 8.65
N LEU A 309 -17.22 -8.35 9.69
CA LEU A 309 -15.77 -8.50 9.56
C LEU A 309 -15.35 -9.99 9.61
N THR A 310 -15.13 -10.58 8.44
CA THR A 310 -14.53 -11.92 8.26
C THR A 310 -13.21 -11.83 7.49
N GLU A 311 -12.42 -12.91 7.50
CA GLU A 311 -11.17 -12.98 6.72
C GLU A 311 -11.43 -12.77 5.22
N GLU A 312 -12.48 -13.41 4.70
CA GLU A 312 -12.89 -13.31 3.29
C GLU A 312 -13.25 -11.87 2.93
N VAL A 313 -14.02 -11.17 3.77
CA VAL A 313 -14.38 -9.76 3.57
C VAL A 313 -13.15 -8.86 3.57
N ILE A 314 -12.16 -9.13 4.42
CA ILE A 314 -10.88 -8.39 4.42
C ILE A 314 -10.13 -8.62 3.12
N LEU A 315 -9.99 -9.87 2.68
CA LEU A 315 -9.28 -10.20 1.45
C LEU A 315 -9.97 -9.60 0.22
N ASP A 316 -11.30 -9.63 0.18
CA ASP A 316 -12.08 -8.97 -0.87
C ASP A 316 -11.91 -7.46 -0.83
N CYS A 317 -11.90 -6.82 0.35
CA CYS A 317 -11.60 -5.39 0.46
C CYS A 317 -10.21 -5.04 -0.08
N LEU A 318 -9.19 -5.84 0.28
CA LEU A 318 -7.82 -5.63 -0.20
C LEU A 318 -7.73 -5.84 -1.72
N PHE A 319 -8.44 -6.82 -2.27
CA PHE A 319 -8.50 -7.08 -3.70
C PHE A 319 -9.22 -5.93 -4.46
N ASP A 320 -10.37 -5.49 -3.97
CA ASP A 320 -11.18 -4.42 -4.55
C ASP A 320 -10.42 -3.10 -4.60
N LEU A 321 -9.65 -2.81 -3.54
CA LEU A 321 -8.76 -1.65 -3.45
C LEU A 321 -7.44 -1.83 -4.20
N ASN A 322 -7.24 -2.96 -4.88
CA ASN A 322 -6.05 -3.27 -5.67
C ASN A 322 -4.75 -3.20 -4.84
N PHE A 323 -4.79 -3.81 -3.65
CA PHE A 323 -3.65 -3.93 -2.73
C PHE A 323 -2.62 -4.90 -3.29
N ASN A 324 -1.87 -4.45 -4.29
CA ASN A 324 -0.94 -5.24 -5.07
C ASN A 324 0.42 -5.44 -4.38
N SER A 325 0.40 -5.77 -3.08
CA SER A 325 1.59 -6.17 -2.33
C SER A 325 1.99 -7.61 -2.66
N LEU A 326 3.29 -7.89 -2.60
CA LEU A 326 3.82 -9.23 -2.81
C LEU A 326 3.36 -10.20 -1.71
N GLN A 327 3.12 -9.68 -0.50
CA GLN A 327 2.63 -10.45 0.62
C GLN A 327 1.19 -10.92 0.39
N LEU A 328 0.30 -10.06 -0.11
CA LEU A 328 -1.07 -10.47 -0.46
C LEU A 328 -1.05 -11.47 -1.60
N PHE A 329 -0.27 -11.19 -2.65
CA PHE A 329 -0.10 -12.12 -3.76
C PHE A 329 0.32 -13.51 -3.28
N LYS A 330 1.39 -13.59 -2.47
CA LYS A 330 1.88 -14.86 -1.91
C LYS A 330 0.84 -15.55 -1.02
N TYR A 331 0.09 -14.79 -0.23
CA TYR A 331 -0.97 -15.36 0.60
C TYR A 331 -2.03 -16.03 -0.26
N ILE A 332 -2.55 -15.33 -1.27
CA ILE A 332 -3.58 -15.86 -2.17
C ILE A 332 -3.08 -17.07 -2.96
N THR A 333 -1.88 -17.01 -3.55
CA THR A 333 -1.34 -18.14 -4.32
C THR A 333 -1.11 -19.36 -3.43
N ASN A 334 -0.66 -19.16 -2.19
CA ASN A 334 -0.49 -20.26 -1.24
C ASN A 334 -1.83 -20.89 -0.84
N THR A 335 -2.88 -20.08 -0.65
CA THR A 335 -4.23 -20.60 -0.39
C THR A 335 -4.71 -21.46 -1.55
N ILE A 336 -4.53 -20.98 -2.80
CA ILE A 336 -4.87 -21.77 -3.99
C ILE A 336 -4.07 -23.08 -4.04
N LEU A 337 -2.76 -23.04 -3.78
CA LEU A 337 -1.95 -24.26 -3.74
C LEU A 337 -2.43 -25.26 -2.68
N GLN A 338 -2.80 -24.78 -1.49
CA GLN A 338 -3.36 -25.64 -0.43
C GLN A 338 -4.71 -26.25 -0.81
N GLU A 339 -5.55 -25.54 -1.57
CA GLU A 339 -6.79 -26.10 -2.12
C GLU A 339 -6.53 -27.20 -3.17
N LEU A 340 -5.39 -27.14 -3.87
CA LEU A 340 -5.00 -28.10 -4.90
C LEU A 340 -4.20 -29.30 -4.35
N GLU A 341 -3.53 -29.17 -3.21
CA GLU A 341 -2.78 -30.26 -2.55
C GLU A 341 -3.55 -31.58 -2.39
N PRO A 342 -4.82 -31.62 -1.95
CA PRO A 342 -5.55 -32.88 -1.78
C PRO A 342 -5.94 -33.54 -3.10
N LEU A 343 -5.77 -32.87 -4.24
CA LEU A 343 -6.07 -33.43 -5.56
C LEU A 343 -4.87 -34.23 -6.04
N GLU A 344 -5.06 -35.50 -6.36
CA GLU A 344 -3.98 -36.35 -6.90
C GLU A 344 -3.83 -36.14 -8.42
N ASP A 345 -4.95 -36.00 -9.14
CA ASP A 345 -4.97 -35.88 -10.59
C ASP A 345 -4.70 -34.44 -11.08
N ASN A 346 -3.72 -34.31 -11.98
CA ASN A 346 -3.37 -33.06 -12.64
C ASN A 346 -4.52 -32.51 -13.50
N THR A 347 -5.37 -33.37 -14.06
CA THR A 347 -6.53 -32.92 -14.85
C THR A 347 -7.57 -32.24 -13.97
N GLN A 348 -7.85 -32.83 -12.80
CA GLN A 348 -8.72 -32.23 -11.79
C GLN A 348 -8.16 -30.90 -11.27
N LYS A 349 -6.86 -30.81 -10.99
CA LYS A 349 -6.19 -29.54 -10.62
C LYS A 349 -6.39 -28.45 -11.67
N ILE A 350 -6.21 -28.79 -12.95
CA ILE A 350 -6.42 -27.85 -14.06
C ILE A 350 -7.88 -27.38 -14.12
N TYR A 351 -8.85 -28.28 -13.92
CA TYR A 351 -10.26 -27.91 -13.89
C TYR A 351 -10.58 -26.91 -12.76
N ASP A 352 -10.08 -27.17 -11.55
CA ASP A 352 -10.27 -26.27 -10.42
C ASP A 352 -9.52 -24.93 -10.62
N LEU A 353 -8.32 -24.93 -11.21
CA LEU A 353 -7.62 -23.71 -11.61
C LEU A 353 -8.40 -22.90 -12.65
N PHE A 354 -9.04 -23.53 -13.64
CA PHE A 354 -9.92 -22.82 -14.59
C PHE A 354 -11.14 -22.21 -13.90
N ARG A 355 -11.72 -22.90 -12.90
CA ARG A 355 -12.80 -22.35 -12.08
C ARG A 355 -12.34 -21.11 -11.30
N ILE A 356 -11.18 -21.19 -10.66
CA ILE A 356 -10.59 -20.07 -9.92
C ILE A 356 -10.24 -18.91 -10.87
N LEU A 357 -9.65 -19.21 -12.03
CA LEU A 357 -9.34 -18.24 -13.09
C LEU A 357 -10.60 -17.49 -13.54
N LYS A 358 -11.71 -18.21 -13.75
CA LYS A 358 -13.00 -17.60 -14.11
C LYS A 358 -13.46 -16.63 -13.02
N ILE A 359 -13.39 -17.01 -11.74
CA ILE A 359 -13.79 -16.15 -10.62
C ILE A 359 -12.98 -14.85 -10.62
N TYR A 360 -11.65 -14.93 -10.69
CA TYR A 360 -10.80 -13.73 -10.69
C TYR A 360 -10.95 -12.87 -11.93
N ASN A 361 -11.20 -13.48 -13.10
CA ASN A 361 -11.52 -12.73 -14.32
C ASN A 361 -12.82 -11.94 -14.18
N GLN A 362 -13.82 -12.51 -13.51
CA GLN A 362 -15.14 -11.89 -13.29
C GLN A 362 -15.16 -10.87 -12.14
N LYS A 363 -14.28 -11.02 -11.13
CA LYS A 363 -14.17 -10.04 -10.03
C LYS A 363 -13.80 -8.66 -10.58
N GLN A 364 -14.61 -7.65 -10.26
CA GLN A 364 -14.34 -6.26 -10.61
C GLN A 364 -13.46 -5.63 -9.54
N SER A 365 -12.36 -4.98 -9.93
CA SER A 365 -11.61 -4.13 -9.01
C SER A 365 -12.22 -2.73 -9.06
N ARG A 366 -12.70 -2.24 -7.91
CA ARG A 366 -13.33 -0.91 -7.80
C ARG A 366 -12.32 0.21 -7.99
N ASN A 367 -11.03 -0.05 -7.75
CA ASN A 367 -10.01 0.99 -7.69
C ASN A 367 -8.91 0.81 -8.75
N ALA A 368 -8.77 1.82 -9.63
CA ALA A 368 -7.67 1.88 -10.59
C ALA A 368 -6.32 2.19 -9.91
N ILE A 369 -6.35 2.74 -8.69
CA ILE A 369 -5.17 3.13 -7.92
C ILE A 369 -4.53 1.88 -7.31
N LYS A 370 -3.20 1.78 -7.39
CA LYS A 370 -2.40 0.62 -6.91
C LYS A 370 -1.66 0.95 -5.62
N TYR A 371 -1.56 0.02 -4.68
CA TYR A 371 -0.71 0.22 -3.51
C TYR A 371 0.77 0.45 -3.86
N LYS A 372 1.31 -0.37 -4.77
CA LYS A 372 2.66 -0.29 -5.34
C LYS A 372 2.54 0.13 -6.80
N THR A 373 2.92 1.37 -7.11
CA THR A 373 2.76 1.95 -8.46
C THR A 373 3.60 1.25 -9.53
N ASN A 374 4.75 0.68 -9.14
CA ASN A 374 5.67 -0.05 -10.00
C ASN A 374 5.28 -1.51 -10.27
N LEU A 375 4.35 -2.09 -9.51
CA LEU A 375 3.89 -3.45 -9.72
C LEU A 375 2.61 -3.49 -10.58
N PRO A 376 2.31 -4.61 -11.28
CA PRO A 376 1.01 -4.83 -11.91
C PRO A 376 -0.13 -4.84 -10.87
N SER A 377 -1.38 -4.70 -11.30
CA SER A 377 -2.54 -4.84 -10.38
C SER A 377 -2.57 -6.24 -9.77
N ILE A 378 -3.15 -6.36 -8.56
CA ILE A 378 -3.25 -7.67 -7.88
C ILE A 378 -4.01 -8.68 -8.74
N LYS A 379 -5.08 -8.24 -9.41
CA LYS A 379 -5.84 -9.04 -10.37
C LYS A 379 -4.96 -9.58 -11.50
N LYS A 380 -4.11 -8.74 -12.12
CA LYS A 380 -3.19 -9.19 -13.18
C LYS A 380 -2.15 -10.17 -12.66
N GLN A 381 -1.61 -9.93 -11.46
CA GLN A 381 -0.62 -10.83 -10.86
C GLN A 381 -1.20 -12.23 -10.63
N ILE A 382 -2.40 -12.31 -10.03
CA ILE A 382 -3.07 -13.57 -9.75
C ILE A 382 -3.46 -14.32 -11.04
N ILE A 383 -4.06 -13.62 -12.01
CA ILE A 383 -4.44 -14.23 -13.30
C ILE A 383 -3.21 -14.80 -14.01
N ALA A 384 -2.13 -14.01 -14.13
CA ALA A 384 -0.91 -14.46 -14.79
C ALA A 384 -0.27 -15.67 -14.09
N TRP A 385 -0.33 -15.71 -12.75
CA TRP A 385 0.15 -16.86 -12.00
C TRP A 385 -0.70 -18.11 -12.24
N ILE A 386 -2.03 -17.99 -12.22
CA ILE A 386 -2.94 -19.12 -12.50
C ILE A 386 -2.74 -19.65 -13.93
N GLU A 387 -2.62 -18.76 -14.91
CA GLU A 387 -2.38 -19.15 -16.31
C GLU A 387 -1.07 -19.91 -16.47
N GLU A 388 0.00 -19.50 -15.78
CA GLU A 388 1.27 -20.21 -15.81
C GLU A 388 1.19 -21.56 -15.08
N GLU A 389 0.46 -21.65 -13.97
CA GLU A 389 0.24 -22.92 -13.26
C GLU A 389 -0.54 -23.92 -14.14
N ILE A 390 -1.59 -23.45 -14.85
CA ILE A 390 -2.32 -24.26 -15.82
C ILE A 390 -1.39 -24.72 -16.96
N ASN A 391 -0.55 -23.82 -17.48
CA ASN A 391 0.42 -24.15 -18.53
C ASN A 391 1.43 -25.20 -18.06
N TYR A 392 1.94 -25.06 -16.83
CA TYR A 392 2.85 -26.00 -16.20
C TYR A 392 2.23 -27.39 -16.06
N LEU A 393 1.02 -27.50 -15.51
CA LEU A 393 0.33 -28.78 -15.35
C LEU A 393 -0.03 -29.43 -16.69
N ASN A 394 -0.44 -28.64 -17.69
CA ASN A 394 -0.67 -29.18 -19.04
C ASN A 394 0.61 -29.77 -19.64
N LYS A 395 1.77 -29.11 -19.45
CA LYS A 395 3.06 -29.65 -19.91
C LYS A 395 3.41 -30.96 -19.19
N ILE A 396 3.11 -31.09 -17.89
CA ILE A 396 3.29 -32.35 -17.16
C ILE A 396 2.42 -33.45 -17.78
N ILE A 397 1.13 -33.18 -17.97
CA ILE A 397 0.21 -34.15 -18.58
C ILE A 397 0.66 -34.54 -19.99
N ASP A 398 1.11 -33.58 -20.80
CA ASP A 398 1.62 -33.85 -22.14
C ASP A 398 2.91 -34.67 -22.09
N GLN A 399 3.80 -34.43 -21.11
CA GLN A 399 4.99 -35.24 -20.89
C GLN A 399 4.65 -36.65 -20.41
N GLU A 400 3.70 -36.83 -19.49
CA GLU A 400 3.20 -38.14 -19.05
C GLU A 400 2.59 -38.88 -20.24
N LYS A 401 1.71 -38.23 -21.01
CA LYS A 401 1.17 -38.79 -22.26
C LYS A 401 2.27 -39.14 -23.25
N ASN A 402 3.35 -38.35 -23.34
CA ASN A 402 4.48 -38.61 -24.21
C ASN A 402 5.44 -39.69 -23.67
N GLN A 403 5.51 -39.92 -22.35
CA GLN A 403 6.22 -41.05 -21.74
C GLN A 403 5.44 -42.37 -21.91
N PHE A 404 4.10 -42.31 -21.85
CA PHE A 404 3.22 -43.44 -22.20
C PHE A 404 3.06 -43.62 -23.72
N ARG A 405 3.43 -42.60 -24.53
CA ARG A 405 3.83 -42.79 -25.91
C ARG A 405 5.28 -43.26 -25.93
N ILE A 406 5.49 -44.51 -25.50
CA ILE A 406 6.50 -45.31 -26.19
C ILE A 406 6.14 -45.12 -27.67
N PRO A 407 7.02 -44.56 -28.52
CA PRO A 407 6.77 -44.65 -29.93
C PRO A 407 6.67 -46.14 -30.19
N TYR A 408 5.50 -46.62 -30.62
CA TYR A 408 5.46 -47.83 -31.41
C TYR A 408 6.27 -47.50 -32.68
N GLN A 409 7.60 -47.47 -32.55
CA GLN A 409 8.50 -47.81 -33.61
C GLN A 409 8.11 -49.24 -33.95
N ASP A 410 7.45 -49.35 -35.09
CA ASP A 410 7.04 -50.56 -35.79
C ASP A 410 8.29 -51.35 -36.25
N GLU A 411 9.30 -51.53 -35.38
CA GLU A 411 10.59 -52.15 -35.69
C GLU A 411 10.79 -53.52 -35.04
N ASN A 412 9.85 -54.01 -34.24
CA ASN A 412 9.78 -55.42 -33.87
C ASN A 412 8.34 -55.92 -33.83
N ASN A 413 7.59 -55.77 -34.92
CA ASN A 413 6.39 -56.58 -35.12
C ASN A 413 6.88 -58.04 -35.28
N ILE A 414 7.02 -58.75 -34.15
CA ILE A 414 7.41 -60.16 -34.11
C ILE A 414 6.30 -60.92 -34.83
N LYS A 415 6.50 -61.19 -36.12
CA LYS A 415 5.57 -61.98 -36.90
C LYS A 415 5.57 -63.42 -36.39
N PHE A 416 4.38 -63.96 -36.17
CA PHE A 416 4.23 -65.37 -35.83
C PHE A 416 4.70 -66.23 -37.02
N LEU A 417 5.66 -67.12 -36.76
CA LEU A 417 6.07 -68.12 -37.74
C LEU A 417 5.03 -69.22 -37.77
N SER A 418 4.26 -69.29 -38.85
CA SER A 418 3.32 -70.38 -39.10
C SER A 418 4.02 -71.55 -39.79
N VAL A 419 3.63 -72.76 -39.42
CA VAL A 419 4.02 -73.99 -40.12
C VAL A 419 3.30 -74.11 -41.47
N PHE A 420 2.15 -73.44 -41.62
CA PHE A 420 1.41 -73.40 -42.88
C PHE A 420 2.16 -72.59 -43.94
N SER A 421 2.04 -73.03 -45.20
CA SER A 421 2.36 -72.19 -46.36
C SER A 421 1.36 -71.04 -46.50
N VAL A 422 1.68 -70.04 -47.32
CA VAL A 422 0.79 -68.87 -47.53
C VAL A 422 -0.61 -69.30 -47.99
N ALA A 423 -0.71 -70.31 -48.86
CA ALA A 423 -2.00 -70.82 -49.35
C ALA A 423 -2.78 -71.58 -48.26
N GLN A 424 -2.09 -72.40 -47.46
CA GLN A 424 -2.69 -73.14 -46.35
C GLN A 424 -3.18 -72.19 -45.24
N LEU A 425 -2.39 -71.16 -44.94
CA LEU A 425 -2.73 -70.14 -43.96
C LEU A 425 -3.97 -69.35 -44.43
N SER A 426 -3.99 -68.97 -45.71
CA SER A 426 -5.14 -68.30 -46.30
C SER A 426 -6.41 -69.14 -46.22
N PHE A 427 -6.34 -70.42 -46.56
CA PHE A 427 -7.48 -71.33 -46.51
C PHE A 427 -7.94 -71.59 -45.08
N PHE A 428 -7.02 -71.80 -44.13
CA PHE A 428 -7.33 -71.99 -42.72
C PHE A 428 -8.09 -70.80 -42.13
N PHE A 429 -7.60 -69.57 -42.36
CA PHE A 429 -8.33 -68.37 -41.93
C PHE A 429 -9.66 -68.19 -42.65
N GLY A 430 -9.78 -68.64 -43.91
CA GLY A 430 -11.05 -68.72 -44.62
C GLY A 430 -12.06 -69.62 -43.90
N LEU A 431 -11.64 -70.82 -43.50
CA LEU A 431 -12.49 -71.75 -42.73
C LEU A 431 -12.92 -71.14 -41.39
N LEU A 432 -12.04 -70.40 -40.69
CA LEU A 432 -12.39 -69.73 -39.44
C LEU A 432 -13.45 -68.64 -39.64
N ILE A 433 -13.42 -67.94 -40.78
CA ILE A 433 -14.47 -66.97 -41.14
C ILE A 433 -15.77 -67.70 -41.49
N ASP A 434 -15.70 -68.73 -42.35
CA ASP A 434 -16.89 -69.48 -42.80
C ASP A 434 -17.62 -70.21 -41.66
N THR A 435 -16.87 -70.58 -40.61
CA THR A 435 -17.42 -71.20 -39.39
C THR A 435 -17.80 -70.18 -38.31
N ASN A 436 -17.71 -68.88 -38.59
CA ASN A 436 -17.95 -67.76 -37.66
C ASN A 436 -17.08 -67.80 -36.39
N ILE A 437 -15.93 -68.47 -36.42
CA ILE A 437 -14.91 -68.36 -35.37
C ILE A 437 -14.27 -66.95 -35.44
N ILE A 438 -14.12 -66.42 -36.66
CA ILE A 438 -13.73 -65.03 -36.91
C ILE A 438 -14.91 -64.31 -37.57
N ASP A 439 -15.67 -63.56 -36.76
CA ASP A 439 -16.76 -62.71 -37.26
C ASP A 439 -16.24 -61.30 -37.60
N HIS A 440 -15.70 -61.14 -38.81
CA HIS A 440 -15.27 -59.84 -39.33
C HIS A 440 -15.91 -59.53 -40.69
N LYS A 441 -16.65 -58.41 -40.76
CA LYS A 441 -17.46 -58.02 -41.93
C LYS A 441 -16.67 -57.82 -43.23
N ASN A 442 -15.37 -57.56 -43.13
CA ASN A 442 -14.50 -57.30 -44.28
C ASN A 442 -13.36 -58.31 -44.35
N GLN A 443 -13.43 -59.21 -45.35
CA GLN A 443 -12.39 -60.21 -45.60
C GLN A 443 -11.04 -59.59 -45.95
N ALA A 444 -11.03 -58.40 -46.59
CA ALA A 444 -9.78 -57.71 -46.94
C ALA A 444 -8.99 -57.27 -45.70
N ASP A 445 -9.67 -56.97 -44.60
CA ASP A 445 -9.02 -56.60 -43.33
C ASP A 445 -8.40 -57.82 -42.65
N VAL A 446 -9.05 -58.98 -42.73
CA VAL A 446 -8.47 -60.24 -42.25
C VAL A 446 -7.25 -60.62 -43.08
N ILE A 447 -7.30 -60.47 -44.40
CA ILE A 447 -6.13 -60.72 -45.28
C ILE A 447 -4.97 -59.77 -44.94
N ARG A 448 -5.25 -58.49 -44.72
CA ARG A 448 -4.25 -57.51 -44.27
C ARG A 448 -3.66 -57.87 -42.91
N PHE A 449 -4.50 -58.32 -41.98
CA PHE A 449 -4.06 -58.79 -40.67
C PHE A 449 -3.12 -59.99 -40.79
N ILE A 450 -3.44 -60.98 -41.64
CA ILE A 450 -2.58 -62.14 -41.85
C ILE A 450 -1.21 -61.72 -42.41
N ALA A 451 -1.19 -60.90 -43.47
CA ALA A 451 0.07 -60.43 -44.07
C ALA A 451 0.95 -59.62 -43.10
N LYS A 452 0.31 -58.81 -42.23
CA LYS A 452 1.01 -57.99 -41.25
C LYS A 452 1.60 -58.83 -40.11
N ASN A 453 0.86 -59.81 -39.60
CA ASN A 453 1.20 -60.49 -38.35
C ASN A 453 1.85 -61.88 -38.51
N PHE A 454 1.80 -62.49 -39.69
CA PHE A 454 2.34 -63.84 -39.92
C PHE A 454 3.49 -63.85 -40.93
N LYS A 455 4.40 -64.81 -40.73
CA LYS A 455 5.40 -65.27 -41.69
C LYS A 455 5.33 -66.79 -41.82
N THR A 456 5.80 -67.33 -42.92
CA THR A 456 5.88 -68.79 -43.14
C THR A 456 7.35 -69.20 -43.26
N LYS A 457 7.65 -70.50 -43.15
CA LYS A 457 9.03 -71.02 -43.26
C LYS A 457 9.78 -70.51 -44.50
N ASN A 458 9.06 -70.29 -45.60
CA ASN A 458 9.65 -69.90 -46.89
C ASN A 458 9.35 -68.43 -47.27
N THR A 459 8.63 -67.67 -46.44
CA THR A 459 8.20 -66.31 -46.80
C THR A 459 8.04 -65.42 -45.56
N ASP A 460 9.02 -64.53 -45.35
CA ASP A 460 9.02 -63.56 -44.24
C ASP A 460 8.04 -62.40 -44.45
N LYS A 461 7.88 -61.97 -45.71
CA LYS A 461 6.95 -60.90 -46.10
C LYS A 461 5.89 -61.47 -47.03
N ILE A 462 4.72 -61.77 -46.48
CA ILE A 462 3.59 -62.28 -47.24
C ILE A 462 2.92 -61.12 -48.00
N ALA A 463 2.84 -61.24 -49.32
CA ALA A 463 2.14 -60.27 -50.15
C ALA A 463 0.61 -60.42 -50.01
N ILE A 464 -0.08 -59.30 -49.80
CA ILE A 464 -1.55 -59.24 -49.63
C ILE A 464 -2.28 -59.85 -50.84
N GLU A 465 -1.83 -59.56 -52.06
CA GLU A 465 -2.45 -60.09 -53.29
C GLU A 465 -2.28 -61.61 -53.44
N SER A 466 -1.18 -62.17 -52.92
CA SER A 466 -0.95 -63.62 -52.93
C SER A 466 -1.92 -64.32 -51.98
N LEU A 467 -2.11 -63.79 -50.76
CA LEU A 467 -3.13 -64.28 -49.84
C LEU A 467 -4.53 -64.15 -50.46
N ARG A 468 -4.88 -62.98 -51.00
CA ARG A 468 -6.20 -62.75 -51.60
C ARG A 468 -6.52 -63.75 -52.71
N THR A 469 -5.56 -64.03 -53.59
CA THR A 469 -5.74 -65.01 -54.67
C THR A 469 -5.94 -66.41 -54.11
N LYS A 470 -5.13 -66.83 -53.13
CA LYS A 470 -5.22 -68.16 -52.50
C LYS A 470 -6.41 -68.30 -51.55
N PHE A 471 -6.98 -67.20 -51.10
CA PHE A 471 -8.19 -67.15 -50.29
C PHE A 471 -9.41 -67.58 -51.11
N HIS A 472 -9.50 -67.14 -52.37
CA HIS A 472 -10.63 -67.48 -53.25
C HIS A 472 -10.38 -68.73 -54.10
N ASN A 473 -9.13 -69.01 -54.48
CA ASN A 473 -8.77 -70.14 -55.34
C ASN A 473 -7.89 -71.15 -54.58
N VAL A 474 -8.54 -72.09 -53.92
CA VAL A 474 -7.88 -73.11 -53.09
C VAL A 474 -7.62 -74.37 -53.90
N GLU A 475 -6.37 -74.81 -53.93
CA GLU A 475 -5.96 -76.06 -54.60
C GLU A 475 -6.29 -77.29 -53.73
N SER A 476 -6.69 -78.41 -54.34
CA SER A 476 -7.03 -79.64 -53.60
C SER A 476 -5.92 -80.17 -52.70
N ALA A 477 -4.65 -79.94 -53.06
CA ALA A 477 -3.50 -80.28 -52.23
C ALA A 477 -3.44 -79.43 -50.94
N THR A 478 -3.84 -78.16 -51.00
CA THR A 478 -3.91 -77.26 -49.83
C THR A 478 -4.99 -77.73 -48.85
N ILE A 479 -6.14 -78.14 -49.36
CA ILE A 479 -7.26 -78.66 -48.56
C ILE A 479 -6.83 -79.88 -47.76
N LYS A 480 -6.19 -80.86 -48.40
CA LYS A 480 -5.73 -82.10 -47.73
C LYS A 480 -4.79 -81.82 -46.55
N VAL A 481 -3.80 -80.95 -46.75
CA VAL A 481 -2.82 -80.62 -45.69
C VAL A 481 -3.46 -79.88 -44.52
N VAL A 482 -4.39 -78.96 -44.78
CA VAL A 482 -5.13 -78.27 -43.70
C VAL A 482 -6.07 -79.23 -42.97
N GLN A 483 -6.72 -80.16 -43.69
CA GLN A 483 -7.55 -81.22 -43.09
C GLN A 483 -6.74 -82.14 -42.16
N GLU A 484 -5.57 -82.59 -42.58
CA GLU A 484 -4.66 -83.40 -41.75
C GLU A 484 -4.31 -82.65 -40.46
N LYS A 485 -3.97 -81.36 -40.54
CA LYS A 485 -3.68 -80.53 -39.35
C LYS A 485 -4.90 -80.31 -38.46
N LEU A 486 -6.09 -80.15 -39.02
CA LEU A 486 -7.32 -80.08 -38.24
C LEU A 486 -7.62 -81.40 -37.52
N LEU A 487 -7.37 -82.54 -38.17
CA LEU A 487 -7.50 -83.86 -37.53
C LEU A 487 -6.49 -84.06 -36.40
N GLU A 488 -5.25 -83.58 -36.56
CA GLU A 488 -4.27 -83.54 -35.46
C GLU A 488 -4.79 -82.69 -34.29
N ILE A 489 -5.35 -81.50 -34.54
CA ILE A 489 -5.95 -80.65 -33.51
C ILE A 489 -7.11 -81.38 -32.82
N ILE A 490 -7.99 -82.04 -33.58
CA ILE A 490 -9.09 -82.83 -33.02
C ILE A 490 -8.56 -84.01 -32.18
N ALA A 491 -7.49 -84.67 -32.61
CA ALA A 491 -6.88 -85.75 -31.84
C ALA A 491 -6.33 -85.27 -30.49
N LEU A 492 -5.82 -84.03 -30.42
CA LEU A 492 -5.40 -83.39 -29.16
C LEU A 492 -6.58 -83.05 -28.22
N THR A 493 -7.82 -83.09 -28.71
CA THR A 493 -9.03 -82.86 -27.92
C THR A 493 -9.72 -84.14 -27.46
N LYS A 494 -9.16 -85.31 -27.79
CA LYS A 494 -9.65 -86.60 -27.28
C LYS A 494 -8.84 -86.95 -26.02
N ASP A 495 -9.52 -86.94 -24.87
CA ASP A 495 -9.01 -87.54 -23.63
C ASP A 495 -8.73 -89.04 -23.81
#